data_AF-A0AAV1L8F3-F1
#
_entry.id   AF-A0AAV1L8F3-F1
#
_cell.length_a   1.000
_cell.length_b   1.000
_cell.length_c   1.000
_cell.angle_alpha   90.00
_cell.angle_beta   90.00
_cell.angle_gamma   90.00
#
_symmetry.space_group_name_H-M   'P 1'
#
loop_
_entity.id
_entity.type
_entity.pdbx_description
1 polymer ?
#
loop_
_entity_poly.entity_id
_entity_poly.type
_entity_poly.pdbx_seq_one_letter_code
_entity_poly.pdbx_strand_id
1 'polypeptide(L)'
;MGSSQQDSTHRCNYDLIHLQVLQLYNISPEYTADMRFHFPSLYLENVVLLKIWLEPKTGICKCKTRLYGKVALITGGNSGIGLETARDLAKRGARVIIACRNAAKSEQAVTDIIATTGNTNVEYRSLNLCKFNSVRDFAEDFNKTVDRLDILVNNAGCACLPDRTSDDGIDLVMQTNHLGPFLLTNLLMDKLISSKPSRIVIVSSYLHNFGRLDLEDIAGINTKGDFLKYANSKLCNVLWMKALAKRLPKGVIVNALHPGLVKTDIFKRLPSYVRKIINILTDLMFKNSKEGAQTTIHLCVCEELTGFTGGYYKDCKLHPYHKICDDADFVNMFWDKCLLLTSRRERDL
;
A
#
# COMPACT_ATOMS: atom_id res chain seq x y z
N MET A 1 35.33 -31.93 21.38
CA MET A 1 36.17 -32.18 20.19
C MET A 1 35.41 -33.21 19.36
N GLY A 2 34.79 -32.96 18.21
CA GLY A 2 34.90 -31.85 17.26
C GLY A 2 35.22 -32.43 15.89
N SER A 3 34.38 -32.13 14.89
CA SER A 3 34.60 -32.20 13.42
C SER A 3 34.93 -33.60 12.83
N SER A 4 34.50 -34.03 11.65
CA SER A 4 34.09 -33.38 10.41
C SER A 4 33.49 -34.45 9.49
N GLN A 5 32.23 -34.31 9.02
CA GLN A 5 31.72 -35.22 7.98
C GLN A 5 30.61 -34.61 7.09
N GLN A 6 30.60 -33.28 6.92
CA GLN A 6 29.53 -32.58 6.17
C GLN A 6 30.01 -31.67 5.03
N ASP A 7 31.26 -31.81 4.55
CA ASP A 7 31.85 -30.81 3.64
C ASP A 7 32.19 -31.30 2.21
N SER A 8 31.80 -32.52 1.83
CA SER A 8 32.10 -33.07 0.48
C SER A 8 30.95 -32.99 -0.53
N THR A 9 29.70 -32.86 -0.10
CA THR A 9 28.54 -32.81 -1.01
C THR A 9 28.18 -31.39 -1.50
N HIS A 10 28.61 -30.34 -0.80
CA HIS A 10 28.34 -28.95 -1.22
C HIS A 10 29.33 -28.39 -2.26
N ARG A 11 30.56 -28.90 -2.34
CA ARG A 11 31.53 -28.46 -3.37
C ARG A 11 31.17 -28.96 -4.77
N CYS A 12 30.57 -30.15 -4.88
CA CYS A 12 30.28 -30.76 -6.17
C CYS A 12 29.20 -30.00 -6.97
N ASN A 13 28.26 -29.31 -6.31
CA ASN A 13 27.19 -28.56 -7.01
C ASN A 13 27.62 -27.15 -7.50
N TYR A 14 28.62 -26.52 -6.88
CA TYR A 14 29.10 -25.20 -7.31
C TYR A 14 29.94 -25.31 -8.60
N ASP A 15 30.78 -26.33 -8.70
CA ASP A 15 31.63 -26.54 -9.87
C ASP A 15 30.81 -26.91 -11.12
N LEU A 16 29.70 -27.63 -10.94
CA LEU A 16 28.77 -27.99 -12.02
C LEU A 16 28.01 -26.79 -12.60
N ILE A 17 27.55 -25.86 -11.74
CA ILE A 17 26.88 -24.63 -12.18
C ILE A 17 27.88 -23.68 -12.84
N HIS A 18 29.10 -23.60 -12.32
CA HIS A 18 30.15 -22.74 -12.86
C HIS A 18 30.62 -23.20 -14.25
N LEU A 19 30.68 -24.51 -14.50
CA LEU A 19 31.02 -25.08 -15.81
C LEU A 19 29.88 -24.92 -16.83
N GLN A 20 28.62 -25.02 -16.41
CA GLN A 20 27.45 -24.79 -17.28
C GLN A 20 27.32 -23.33 -17.73
N VAL A 21 27.67 -22.37 -16.87
CA VAL A 21 27.68 -20.95 -17.23
C VAL A 21 28.82 -20.62 -18.21
N LEU A 22 30.00 -21.21 -18.05
CA LEU A 22 31.13 -20.99 -18.97
C LEU A 22 30.86 -21.53 -20.39
N GLN A 23 30.11 -22.65 -20.51
CA GLN A 23 29.69 -23.20 -21.80
C GLN A 23 28.61 -22.35 -22.50
N LEU A 24 27.74 -21.66 -21.75
CA LEU A 24 26.70 -20.79 -22.31
C LEU A 24 27.25 -19.50 -22.96
N TYR A 25 28.44 -19.06 -22.57
CA TYR A 25 29.04 -17.79 -23.02
C TYR A 25 30.33 -17.96 -23.85
N ASN A 26 30.74 -19.19 -24.17
CA ASN A 26 31.89 -19.49 -25.03
C ASN A 26 33.22 -18.84 -24.57
N ILE A 27 33.43 -18.76 -23.25
CA ILE A 27 34.62 -18.12 -22.66
C ILE A 27 35.72 -19.17 -22.48
N SER A 28 36.94 -18.90 -22.98
CA SER A 28 38.05 -19.85 -22.86
C SER A 28 38.54 -19.97 -21.40
N PRO A 29 38.99 -21.15 -20.96
CA PRO A 29 39.38 -21.41 -19.55
C PRO A 29 40.51 -20.51 -19.03
N GLU A 30 41.31 -19.93 -19.93
CA GLU A 30 42.50 -19.14 -19.62
C GLU A 30 42.18 -17.75 -19.04
N TYR A 31 40.94 -17.26 -19.12
CA TYR A 31 40.52 -15.96 -18.57
C TYR A 31 39.97 -16.02 -17.13
N THR A 32 39.94 -17.20 -16.50
CA THR A 32 39.23 -17.42 -15.21
C THR A 32 40.03 -17.01 -13.96
N ALA A 33 41.33 -16.77 -14.09
CA ALA A 33 42.18 -16.39 -12.97
C ALA A 33 42.06 -14.89 -12.60
N ASP A 34 41.81 -14.03 -13.59
CA ASP A 34 41.76 -12.56 -13.39
C ASP A 34 40.35 -12.06 -12.97
N MET A 35 39.31 -12.84 -13.27
CA MET A 35 37.92 -12.48 -12.92
C MET A 35 37.63 -12.45 -11.40
N ARG A 36 38.41 -13.16 -10.57
CA ARG A 36 38.10 -13.27 -9.13
C ARG A 36 38.33 -11.98 -8.34
N PHE A 37 39.14 -11.05 -8.85
CA PHE A 37 39.40 -9.76 -8.20
C PHE A 37 38.58 -8.59 -8.78
N HIS A 38 38.03 -8.72 -10.00
CA HIS A 38 37.23 -7.67 -10.65
C HIS A 38 35.71 -7.89 -10.56
N PHE A 39 35.24 -9.09 -10.23
CA PHE A 39 33.81 -9.35 -10.04
C PHE A 39 33.14 -8.47 -8.97
N PRO A 40 33.74 -8.20 -7.79
CA PRO A 40 33.10 -7.38 -6.78
C PRO A 40 33.00 -5.90 -7.17
N SER A 41 34.04 -5.34 -7.82
CA SER A 41 34.06 -3.92 -8.23
C SER A 41 33.15 -3.67 -9.42
N LEU A 42 33.19 -4.52 -10.45
CA LEU A 42 32.27 -4.44 -11.58
C LEU A 42 30.82 -4.66 -11.15
N TYR A 43 30.55 -5.56 -10.19
CA TYR A 43 29.20 -5.75 -9.66
C TYR A 43 28.71 -4.50 -8.90
N LEU A 44 29.54 -3.90 -8.03
CA LEU A 44 29.18 -2.67 -7.31
C LEU A 44 28.95 -1.50 -8.29
N GLU A 45 29.82 -1.34 -9.29
CA GLU A 45 29.69 -0.31 -10.32
C GLU A 45 28.42 -0.50 -11.17
N ASN A 46 28.12 -1.73 -11.61
CA ASN A 46 26.89 -2.03 -12.35
C ASN A 46 25.63 -1.83 -11.50
N VAL A 47 25.69 -2.11 -10.20
CA VAL A 47 24.62 -1.85 -9.24
C VAL A 47 24.40 -0.35 -9.01
N VAL A 48 25.48 0.41 -8.87
CA VAL A 48 25.42 1.87 -8.71
C VAL A 48 24.90 2.52 -9.99
N LEU A 49 25.34 2.06 -11.17
CA LEU A 49 24.82 2.52 -12.45
C LEU A 49 23.35 2.13 -12.67
N LEU A 50 22.94 0.93 -12.25
CA LEU A 50 21.54 0.50 -12.25
C LEU A 50 20.69 1.36 -11.32
N LYS A 51 21.20 1.69 -10.13
CA LYS A 51 20.54 2.60 -9.19
C LYS A 51 20.42 4.02 -9.76
N ILE A 52 21.49 4.57 -10.34
CA ILE A 52 21.49 5.87 -11.03
C ILE A 52 20.53 5.86 -12.23
N TRP A 53 20.38 4.74 -12.92
CA TRP A 53 19.42 4.57 -14.03
C TRP A 53 17.96 4.43 -13.56
N LEU A 54 17.73 3.93 -12.34
CA LEU A 54 16.41 3.77 -11.73
C LEU A 54 15.97 5.00 -10.90
N GLU A 55 16.88 5.74 -10.28
CA GLU A 55 16.64 6.96 -9.51
C GLU A 55 15.83 8.05 -10.23
N PRO A 56 16.00 8.32 -11.55
CA PRO A 56 15.18 9.31 -12.26
C PRO A 56 13.71 8.89 -12.46
N LYS A 57 13.28 7.71 -12.00
CA LYS A 57 11.91 7.20 -12.20
C LYS A 57 10.96 7.42 -11.02
N THR A 58 11.42 7.99 -9.90
CA THR A 58 10.54 8.25 -8.76
C THR A 58 9.82 9.59 -8.92
N GLY A 59 8.50 9.56 -9.07
CA GLY A 59 7.71 10.79 -9.22
C GLY A 59 7.63 11.57 -7.91
N ILE A 60 7.94 12.88 -7.95
CA ILE A 60 7.89 13.78 -6.79
C ILE A 60 6.69 14.71 -6.93
N CYS A 61 5.93 14.88 -5.83
CA CYS A 61 4.86 15.86 -5.79
C CYS A 61 5.45 17.28 -5.72
N LYS A 62 5.17 18.11 -6.74
CA LYS A 62 5.65 19.50 -6.81
C LYS A 62 4.60 20.53 -6.37
N CYS A 63 3.39 20.09 -6.04
CA CYS A 63 2.26 20.95 -5.71
C CYS A 63 2.49 21.68 -4.38
N LYS A 64 2.20 22.99 -4.35
CA LYS A 64 2.45 23.88 -3.20
C LYS A 64 1.19 24.23 -2.39
N THR A 65 0.06 23.60 -2.71
CA THR A 65 -1.24 23.82 -2.06
C THR A 65 -1.15 23.76 -0.53
N ARG A 66 -1.76 24.75 0.11
CA ARG A 66 -1.94 24.84 1.57
C ARG A 66 -3.29 24.24 1.96
N LEU A 67 -3.37 23.70 3.16
CA LEU A 67 -4.53 22.93 3.64
C LEU A 67 -5.15 23.54 4.91
N TYR A 68 -4.99 24.84 5.12
CA TYR A 68 -5.59 25.53 6.27
C TYR A 68 -7.12 25.34 6.29
N GLY A 69 -7.66 24.99 7.45
CA GLY A 69 -9.09 24.71 7.63
C GLY A 69 -9.58 23.41 6.98
N LYS A 70 -8.68 22.58 6.44
CA LYS A 70 -9.01 21.27 5.86
C LYS A 70 -8.74 20.15 6.86
N VAL A 71 -9.57 19.11 6.82
CA VAL A 71 -9.41 17.91 7.65
C VAL A 71 -9.01 16.73 6.79
N ALA A 72 -7.92 16.06 7.18
CA ALA A 72 -7.43 14.85 6.54
C ALA A 72 -7.48 13.66 7.51
N LEU A 73 -8.09 12.56 7.08
CA LEU A 73 -8.12 11.28 7.78
C LEU A 73 -7.22 10.28 7.05
N ILE A 74 -6.21 9.73 7.74
CA ILE A 74 -5.28 8.75 7.17
C ILE A 74 -5.35 7.46 7.97
N THR A 75 -5.80 6.39 7.32
CA THR A 75 -5.72 5.04 7.90
C THR A 75 -4.28 4.52 7.84
N GLY A 76 -3.77 3.96 8.94
CA GLY A 76 -2.39 3.50 9.01
C GLY A 76 -1.36 4.64 8.96
N GLY A 77 -1.75 5.84 9.41
CA GLY A 77 -0.91 7.04 9.44
C GLY A 77 0.23 7.03 10.47
N ASN A 78 0.45 5.93 11.20
CA ASN A 78 1.47 5.82 12.24
C ASN A 78 2.78 5.16 11.79
N SER A 79 2.91 4.80 10.49
CA SER A 79 4.16 4.30 9.94
C SER A 79 4.25 4.40 8.42
N GLY A 80 5.48 4.26 7.91
CA GLY A 80 5.77 4.13 6.50
C GLY A 80 5.19 5.26 5.66
N ILE A 81 4.59 4.90 4.51
CA ILE A 81 3.96 5.82 3.56
C ILE A 81 2.86 6.66 4.23
N GLY A 82 2.06 6.05 5.11
CA GLY A 82 0.97 6.75 5.80
C GLY A 82 1.48 7.85 6.72
N LEU A 83 2.56 7.60 7.45
CA LEU A 83 3.21 8.59 8.31
C LEU A 83 3.79 9.76 7.52
N GLU A 84 4.51 9.47 6.43
CA GLU A 84 5.05 10.52 5.56
C GLU A 84 3.95 11.35 4.88
N THR A 85 2.84 10.71 4.50
CA THR A 85 1.66 11.41 3.97
C THR A 85 1.05 12.31 5.05
N ALA A 86 0.82 11.79 6.26
CA ALA A 86 0.27 12.56 7.38
C ALA A 86 1.16 13.77 7.73
N ARG A 87 2.48 13.58 7.76
CA ARG A 87 3.44 14.66 8.01
C ARG A 87 3.42 15.74 6.94
N ASP A 88 3.34 15.38 5.66
CA ASP A 88 3.26 16.36 4.57
C ASP A 88 1.95 17.17 4.61
N LEU A 89 0.81 16.51 4.84
CA LEU A 89 -0.48 17.19 4.98
C LEU A 89 -0.51 18.11 6.21
N ALA A 90 0.08 17.68 7.34
CA ALA A 90 0.24 18.52 8.53
C ALA A 90 1.14 19.73 8.25
N LYS A 91 2.28 19.55 7.56
CA LYS A 91 3.17 20.64 7.14
C LYS A 91 2.48 21.67 6.23
N ARG A 92 1.44 21.26 5.51
CA ARG A 92 0.61 22.15 4.69
C ARG A 92 -0.49 22.87 5.48
N GLY A 93 -0.67 22.56 6.77
CA GLY A 93 -1.62 23.21 7.67
C GLY A 93 -2.96 22.49 7.85
N ALA A 94 -3.09 21.24 7.39
CA ALA A 94 -4.30 20.45 7.63
C ALA A 94 -4.46 20.08 9.10
N ARG A 95 -5.71 19.92 9.57
CA ARG A 95 -6.00 19.08 10.73
C ARG A 95 -5.84 17.62 10.30
N VAL A 96 -4.92 16.89 10.92
CA VAL A 96 -4.60 15.52 10.53
C VAL A 96 -5.04 14.53 11.61
N ILE A 97 -5.92 13.61 11.23
CA ILE A 97 -6.40 12.53 12.07
C ILE A 97 -5.77 11.23 11.58
N ILE A 98 -4.89 10.63 12.38
CA ILE A 98 -4.33 9.31 12.09
C ILE A 98 -5.20 8.23 12.74
N ALA A 99 -5.73 7.32 11.92
CA ALA A 99 -6.60 6.24 12.38
C ALA A 99 -5.88 4.89 12.32
N CYS A 100 -5.61 4.32 13.49
CA CYS A 100 -4.73 3.18 13.66
C CYS A 100 -5.17 2.29 14.83
N ARG A 101 -4.71 1.03 14.86
CA ARG A 101 -5.04 0.08 15.94
C ARG A 101 -4.14 0.14 17.18
N ASN A 102 -2.91 0.66 17.04
CA ASN A 102 -1.91 0.64 18.10
C ASN A 102 -1.75 2.05 18.65
N ALA A 103 -2.23 2.28 19.87
CA ALA A 103 -2.21 3.60 20.52
C ALA A 103 -0.79 4.15 20.67
N ALA A 104 0.10 3.42 21.36
CA ALA A 104 1.46 3.87 21.66
C ALA A 104 2.25 4.28 20.40
N LYS A 105 2.22 3.48 19.33
CA LYS A 105 2.89 3.81 18.06
C LYS A 105 2.26 5.04 17.39
N SER A 106 0.96 5.23 17.56
CA SER A 106 0.24 6.35 16.95
C SER A 106 0.48 7.64 17.73
N GLU A 107 0.49 7.60 19.06
CA GLU A 107 0.86 8.74 19.90
C GLU A 107 2.29 9.21 19.62
N GLN A 108 3.23 8.26 19.46
CA GLN A 108 4.59 8.60 19.03
C GLN A 108 4.61 9.28 17.65
N ALA A 109 3.83 8.78 16.69
CA ALA A 109 3.71 9.39 15.37
C ALA A 109 3.11 10.81 15.42
N VAL A 110 2.10 11.04 16.26
CA VAL A 110 1.53 12.38 16.49
C VAL A 110 2.62 13.33 17.01
N THR A 111 3.33 12.95 18.06
CA THR A 111 4.41 13.75 18.64
C THR A 111 5.49 14.09 17.62
N ASP A 112 5.92 13.11 16.81
CA ASP A 112 6.91 13.31 15.76
C ASP A 112 6.42 14.27 14.66
N ILE A 113 5.18 14.12 14.20
CA ILE A 113 4.60 15.03 13.20
C ILE A 113 4.53 16.45 13.75
N ILE A 114 4.05 16.64 14.99
CA ILE A 114 3.96 17.96 15.61
C ILE A 114 5.36 18.58 15.72
N ALA A 115 6.34 17.84 16.22
CA ALA A 115 7.71 18.32 16.38
C ALA A 115 8.37 18.72 15.04
N THR A 116 8.14 17.93 13.99
CA THR A 116 8.78 18.15 12.68
C THR A 116 8.06 19.16 11.78
N THR A 117 6.78 19.46 12.06
CA THR A 117 5.97 20.37 11.22
C THR A 117 5.58 21.67 11.91
N GLY A 118 5.61 21.71 13.26
CA GLY A 118 5.08 22.81 14.06
C GLY A 118 3.55 22.90 14.08
N ASN A 119 2.85 22.00 13.40
CA ASN A 119 1.39 21.97 13.39
C ASN A 119 0.88 21.09 14.53
N THR A 120 0.23 21.70 15.51
CA THR A 120 -0.35 21.02 16.69
C THR A 120 -1.71 20.39 16.42
N ASN A 121 -2.32 20.61 15.26
CA ASN A 121 -3.64 20.10 14.90
C ASN A 121 -3.55 18.67 14.33
N VAL A 122 -2.88 17.79 15.07
CA VAL A 122 -2.64 16.40 14.69
C VAL A 122 -3.10 15.52 15.85
N GLU A 123 -3.99 14.57 15.58
CA GLU A 123 -4.55 13.69 16.59
C GLU A 123 -4.59 12.24 16.12
N TYR A 124 -4.60 11.33 17.09
CA TYR A 124 -4.81 9.90 16.88
C TYR A 124 -6.23 9.51 17.27
N ARG A 125 -6.83 8.59 16.49
CA ARG A 125 -8.07 7.90 16.84
C ARG A 125 -7.94 6.40 16.63
N SER A 126 -8.48 5.61 17.57
CA SER A 126 -8.41 4.16 17.52
C SER A 126 -9.29 3.60 16.42
N LEU A 127 -8.71 2.82 15.51
CA LEU A 127 -9.42 2.15 14.42
C LEU A 127 -8.77 0.80 14.12
N ASN A 128 -9.55 -0.27 14.24
CA ASN A 128 -9.19 -1.59 13.75
C ASN A 128 -10.02 -1.96 12.53
N LEU A 129 -9.45 -1.80 11.33
CA LEU A 129 -10.09 -2.16 10.05
C LEU A 129 -10.40 -3.65 9.90
N CYS A 130 -9.86 -4.50 10.77
CA CYS A 130 -10.13 -5.93 10.77
C CYS A 130 -11.32 -6.33 11.68
N LYS A 131 -12.12 -5.35 12.14
CA LYS A 131 -13.34 -5.56 12.93
C LYS A 131 -14.41 -4.56 12.51
N PHE A 132 -15.53 -5.01 11.95
CA PHE A 132 -16.56 -4.07 11.46
C PHE A 132 -17.16 -3.21 12.56
N ASN A 133 -17.38 -3.74 13.76
CA ASN A 133 -17.85 -2.93 14.89
C ASN A 133 -16.88 -1.78 15.21
N SER A 134 -15.56 -2.04 15.23
CA SER A 134 -14.57 -0.96 15.42
C SER A 134 -14.65 0.10 14.33
N VAL A 135 -14.97 -0.28 13.09
CA VAL A 135 -15.15 0.68 11.98
C VAL A 135 -16.42 1.50 12.16
N ARG A 136 -17.52 0.88 12.61
CA ARG A 136 -18.80 1.55 12.88
C ARG A 136 -18.67 2.55 14.04
N ASP A 137 -18.09 2.12 15.16
CA ASP A 137 -17.88 2.96 16.34
C ASP A 137 -17.00 4.17 16.00
N PHE A 138 -15.92 3.94 15.24
CA PHE A 138 -15.06 5.02 14.75
C PHE A 138 -15.84 6.01 13.88
N ALA A 139 -16.61 5.52 12.91
CA ALA A 139 -17.34 6.39 11.99
C ALA A 139 -18.45 7.18 12.70
N GLU A 140 -19.12 6.56 13.67
CA GLU A 140 -20.12 7.24 14.50
C GLU A 140 -19.50 8.38 15.32
N ASP A 141 -18.40 8.11 16.03
CA ASP A 141 -17.65 9.12 16.77
C ASP A 141 -17.14 10.24 15.84
N PHE A 142 -16.58 9.87 14.69
CA PHE A 142 -16.05 10.83 13.71
C PHE A 142 -17.17 11.75 13.19
N ASN A 143 -18.31 11.19 12.78
CA ASN A 143 -19.42 11.99 12.27
C ASN A 143 -20.01 12.93 13.33
N LYS A 144 -19.99 12.55 14.61
CA LYS A 144 -20.46 13.39 15.72
C LYS A 144 -19.49 14.51 16.08
N THR A 145 -18.18 14.27 15.98
CA THR A 145 -17.16 15.17 16.59
C THR A 145 -16.28 15.90 15.58
N VAL A 146 -16.40 15.61 14.28
CA VAL A 146 -15.61 16.25 13.22
C VAL A 146 -16.52 16.91 12.20
N ASP A 147 -16.39 18.22 12.05
CA ASP A 147 -17.32 19.03 11.26
C ASP A 147 -17.21 18.83 9.74
N ARG A 148 -16.05 18.39 9.25
CA ARG A 148 -15.77 18.21 7.83
C ARG A 148 -14.72 17.12 7.58
N LEU A 149 -14.72 16.56 6.38
CA LEU A 149 -13.70 15.63 5.91
C LEU A 149 -13.35 15.93 4.45
N ASP A 150 -12.18 16.54 4.25
CA ASP A 150 -11.73 16.98 2.93
C ASP A 150 -10.86 15.94 2.23
N ILE A 151 -10.08 15.17 2.99
CA ILE A 151 -9.14 14.18 2.45
C ILE A 151 -9.27 12.89 3.24
N LEU A 152 -9.67 11.80 2.59
CA LEU A 152 -9.64 10.45 3.14
C LEU A 152 -8.56 9.64 2.43
N VAL A 153 -7.55 9.18 3.17
CA VAL A 153 -6.50 8.30 2.67
C VAL A 153 -6.70 6.90 3.22
N ASN A 154 -7.18 6.01 2.36
CA ASN A 154 -7.26 4.57 2.60
C ASN A 154 -5.89 3.93 2.33
N ASN A 155 -4.96 4.13 3.27
CA ASN A 155 -3.56 3.72 3.17
C ASN A 155 -3.25 2.42 3.93
N ALA A 156 -3.96 2.13 5.03
CA ALA A 156 -3.68 0.96 5.83
C ALA A 156 -3.71 -0.33 4.99
N GLY A 157 -2.75 -1.22 5.26
CA GLY A 157 -2.75 -2.53 4.62
C GLY A 157 -1.74 -3.49 5.24
N CYS A 158 -1.95 -4.76 4.96
CA CYS A 158 -1.15 -5.89 5.40
C CYS A 158 -0.99 -6.91 4.26
N ALA A 159 0.01 -7.77 4.38
CA ALA A 159 0.22 -8.95 3.55
C ALA A 159 0.84 -10.05 4.43
N CYS A 160 0.90 -11.28 3.92
CA CYS A 160 1.54 -12.42 4.60
C CYS A 160 1.09 -12.57 6.06
N LEU A 161 -0.22 -12.44 6.29
CA LEU A 161 -0.82 -12.76 7.57
C LEU A 161 -1.07 -14.28 7.63
N PRO A 162 -1.04 -14.89 8.83
CA PRO A 162 -1.46 -16.28 8.97
C PRO A 162 -2.85 -16.48 8.36
N ASP A 163 -3.05 -17.61 7.67
CA ASP A 163 -4.36 -18.02 7.14
C ASP A 163 -5.35 -18.15 8.29
N ARG A 164 -6.11 -17.08 8.51
CA ARG A 164 -7.09 -16.93 9.58
C ARG A 164 -8.24 -16.09 9.06
N THR A 165 -9.41 -16.40 9.59
CA THR A 165 -10.62 -15.62 9.40
C THR A 165 -10.76 -14.65 10.56
N SER A 166 -11.26 -13.45 10.30
CA SER A 166 -11.66 -12.51 11.34
C SER A 166 -12.95 -12.94 12.03
N ASP A 167 -13.27 -12.24 13.11
CA ASP A 167 -14.55 -12.39 13.83
C ASP A 167 -15.76 -12.11 12.91
N ASP A 168 -15.57 -11.34 11.83
CA ASP A 168 -16.60 -11.02 10.82
C ASP A 168 -16.71 -12.07 9.70
N GLY A 169 -15.99 -13.20 9.80
CA GLY A 169 -16.04 -14.27 8.80
C GLY A 169 -15.29 -13.97 7.50
N ILE A 170 -14.28 -13.09 7.52
CA ILE A 170 -13.54 -12.64 6.33
C ILE A 170 -12.04 -12.95 6.47
N ASP A 171 -11.33 -13.25 5.39
CA ASP A 171 -9.86 -13.33 5.41
C ASP A 171 -9.24 -12.02 5.93
N LEU A 172 -8.27 -12.12 6.84
CA LEU A 172 -7.69 -10.94 7.51
C LEU A 172 -7.08 -9.92 6.53
N VAL A 173 -6.46 -10.38 5.43
CA VAL A 173 -5.85 -9.50 4.43
C VAL A 173 -6.95 -8.78 3.66
N MET A 174 -7.97 -9.53 3.22
CA MET A 174 -9.09 -8.96 2.49
C MET A 174 -9.87 -7.94 3.35
N GLN A 175 -10.11 -8.26 4.61
CA GLN A 175 -10.80 -7.35 5.52
C GLN A 175 -10.00 -6.07 5.76
N THR A 176 -8.73 -6.21 6.14
CA THR A 176 -7.89 -5.05 6.47
C THR A 176 -7.65 -4.15 5.27
N ASN A 177 -7.38 -4.74 4.10
CA ASN A 177 -6.97 -3.98 2.91
C ASN A 177 -8.15 -3.40 2.12
N HIS A 178 -9.32 -4.03 2.21
CA HIS A 178 -10.45 -3.73 1.35
C HIS A 178 -11.78 -3.54 2.10
N LEU A 179 -12.35 -4.58 2.71
CA LEU A 179 -13.73 -4.50 3.22
C LEU A 179 -13.90 -3.57 4.43
N GLY A 180 -12.89 -3.47 5.31
CA GLY A 180 -12.86 -2.47 6.40
C GLY A 180 -12.82 -1.03 5.86
N PRO A 181 -11.86 -0.67 4.98
CA PRO A 181 -11.84 0.63 4.30
C PRO A 181 -13.10 0.95 3.49
N PHE A 182 -13.67 -0.06 2.82
CA PHE A 182 -14.93 0.04 2.09
C PHE A 182 -16.06 0.47 3.02
N LEU A 183 -16.24 -0.23 4.14
CA LEU A 183 -17.25 0.11 5.15
C LEU A 183 -17.00 1.52 5.72
N LEU A 184 -15.77 1.83 6.12
CA LEU A 184 -15.41 3.14 6.69
C LEU A 184 -15.80 4.28 5.76
N THR A 185 -15.44 4.16 4.48
CA THR A 185 -15.68 5.22 3.49
C THR A 185 -17.18 5.40 3.23
N ASN A 186 -17.96 4.31 3.19
CA ASN A 186 -19.41 4.38 3.05
C ASN A 186 -20.08 5.06 4.26
N LEU A 187 -19.61 4.79 5.47
CA LEU A 187 -20.12 5.44 6.69
C LEU A 187 -19.74 6.93 6.82
N LEU A 188 -18.67 7.35 6.15
CA LEU A 188 -18.21 8.75 6.12
C LEU A 188 -18.64 9.48 4.83
N MET A 189 -19.47 8.85 4.00
CA MET A 189 -19.75 9.34 2.65
C MET A 189 -20.45 10.70 2.64
N ASP A 190 -21.47 10.88 3.47
CA ASP A 190 -22.21 12.14 3.54
C ASP A 190 -21.30 13.30 3.99
N LYS A 191 -20.38 13.02 4.92
CA LYS A 191 -19.37 13.97 5.39
C LYS A 191 -18.43 14.40 4.26
N LEU A 192 -17.97 13.45 3.43
CA LEU A 192 -17.14 13.73 2.25
C LEU A 192 -17.90 14.57 1.22
N ILE A 193 -19.18 14.25 0.99
CA ILE A 193 -20.05 14.96 0.04
C ILE A 193 -20.35 16.39 0.52
N SER A 194 -20.58 16.60 1.82
CA SER A 194 -20.83 17.93 2.38
C SER A 194 -19.58 18.81 2.44
N SER A 195 -18.39 18.19 2.41
CA SER A 195 -17.10 18.88 2.56
C SER A 195 -16.44 19.24 1.23
N LYS A 196 -17.14 19.09 0.10
CA LYS A 196 -16.60 19.37 -1.24
C LYS A 196 -15.91 20.74 -1.32
N PRO A 197 -14.81 20.88 -2.09
CA PRO A 197 -14.12 19.80 -2.80
C PRO A 197 -13.42 18.85 -1.81
N SER A 198 -13.63 17.54 -2.01
CA SER A 198 -13.07 16.49 -1.16
C SER A 198 -12.45 15.36 -1.99
N ARG A 199 -11.54 14.60 -1.39
CA ARG A 199 -10.69 13.63 -2.07
C ARG A 199 -10.63 12.31 -1.31
N ILE A 200 -10.86 11.21 -2.00
CA ILE A 200 -10.67 9.84 -1.51
C ILE A 200 -9.48 9.26 -2.26
N VAL A 201 -8.43 8.90 -1.54
CA VAL A 201 -7.20 8.34 -2.08
C VAL A 201 -7.05 6.90 -1.60
N ILE A 202 -7.04 5.96 -2.53
CA ILE A 202 -7.00 4.52 -2.23
C ILE A 202 -5.62 3.95 -2.58
N VAL A 203 -4.90 3.45 -1.58
CA VAL A 203 -3.57 2.85 -1.79
C VAL A 203 -3.72 1.38 -2.19
N SER A 204 -3.48 1.12 -3.48
CA SER A 204 -3.42 -0.21 -4.07
C SER A 204 -1.95 -0.69 -4.20
N SER A 205 -1.65 -1.55 -5.17
CA SER A 205 -0.32 -2.07 -5.48
C SER A 205 -0.24 -2.44 -6.96
N TYR A 206 0.96 -2.42 -7.56
CA TYR A 206 1.17 -3.02 -8.89
C TYR A 206 0.68 -4.47 -8.97
N LEU A 207 0.72 -5.18 -7.84
CA LEU A 207 0.27 -6.58 -7.74
C LEU A 207 -1.23 -6.78 -8.03
N HIS A 208 -2.05 -5.71 -8.07
CA HIS A 208 -3.44 -5.80 -8.50
C HIS A 208 -3.59 -6.37 -9.92
N ASN A 209 -2.59 -6.20 -10.79
CA ASN A 209 -2.58 -6.75 -12.15
C ASN A 209 -2.52 -8.29 -12.19
N PHE A 210 -2.18 -8.95 -11.08
CA PHE A 210 -2.16 -10.41 -10.96
C PHE A 210 -3.34 -10.96 -10.18
N GLY A 211 -4.26 -10.10 -9.74
CA GLY A 211 -5.47 -10.54 -9.04
C GLY A 211 -6.35 -11.39 -9.96
N ARG A 212 -6.93 -12.44 -9.38
CA ARG A 212 -7.94 -13.31 -10.00
C ARG A 212 -9.10 -13.39 -9.02
N LEU A 213 -9.98 -12.39 -9.11
CA LEU A 213 -11.08 -12.22 -8.17
C LEU A 213 -12.27 -13.07 -8.61
N ASP A 214 -12.73 -13.93 -7.72
CA ASP A 214 -14.04 -14.59 -7.80
C ASP A 214 -15.05 -13.75 -7.01
N LEU A 215 -16.16 -13.36 -7.66
CA LEU A 215 -17.21 -12.54 -7.02
C LEU A 215 -18.01 -13.31 -5.96
N GLU A 216 -17.95 -14.64 -5.96
CA GLU A 216 -18.57 -15.47 -4.93
C GLU A 216 -17.65 -15.68 -3.72
N ASP A 217 -16.34 -15.43 -3.84
CA ASP A 217 -15.35 -15.50 -2.75
C ASP A 217 -14.70 -14.12 -2.47
N ILE A 218 -15.47 -13.03 -2.52
CA ILE A 218 -14.93 -11.69 -2.18
C ILE A 218 -14.43 -11.64 -0.74
N ALA A 219 -14.99 -12.43 0.18
CA ALA A 219 -14.48 -12.56 1.55
C ALA A 219 -13.07 -13.19 1.61
N GLY A 220 -12.61 -13.83 0.53
CA GLY A 220 -11.26 -14.38 0.37
C GLY A 220 -10.99 -15.64 1.18
N ILE A 221 -12.03 -16.33 1.65
CA ILE A 221 -11.92 -17.50 2.53
C ILE A 221 -11.33 -18.69 1.77
N ASN A 222 -11.73 -18.85 0.50
CA ASN A 222 -11.30 -19.97 -0.33
C ASN A 222 -10.03 -19.66 -1.14
N THR A 223 -9.63 -18.39 -1.19
CA THR A 223 -8.42 -17.95 -1.89
C THR A 223 -7.17 -18.50 -1.20
N LYS A 224 -6.36 -19.28 -1.92
CA LYS A 224 -5.12 -19.88 -1.38
C LYS A 224 -3.87 -19.09 -1.78
N GLY A 225 -2.95 -18.97 -0.82
CA GLY A 225 -1.63 -18.36 -1.02
C GLY A 225 -1.58 -16.85 -0.77
N ASP A 226 -0.61 -16.43 0.04
CA ASP A 226 -0.41 -15.04 0.47
C ASP A 226 -0.35 -14.04 -0.69
N PHE A 227 0.33 -14.42 -1.77
CA PHE A 227 0.48 -13.57 -2.94
C PHE A 227 -0.88 -13.28 -3.59
N LEU A 228 -1.70 -14.30 -3.82
CA LEU A 228 -2.98 -14.15 -4.50
C LEU A 228 -3.98 -13.42 -3.60
N LYS A 229 -4.02 -13.72 -2.30
CA LYS A 229 -4.84 -12.98 -1.32
C LYS A 229 -4.53 -11.48 -1.35
N TYR A 230 -3.25 -11.13 -1.30
CA TYR A 230 -2.83 -9.75 -1.38
C TYR A 230 -3.16 -9.12 -2.74
N ALA A 231 -2.84 -9.79 -3.84
CA ALA A 231 -3.13 -9.32 -5.20
C ALA A 231 -4.65 -9.07 -5.40
N ASN A 232 -5.50 -10.00 -4.95
CA ASN A 232 -6.96 -9.87 -4.97
C ASN A 232 -7.41 -8.66 -4.14
N SER A 233 -6.92 -8.51 -2.90
CA SER A 233 -7.26 -7.35 -2.08
C SER A 233 -6.91 -6.01 -2.73
N LYS A 234 -5.81 -5.97 -3.50
CA LYS A 234 -5.36 -4.77 -4.22
C LYS A 234 -6.11 -4.56 -5.54
N LEU A 235 -6.59 -5.62 -6.19
CA LEU A 235 -7.54 -5.54 -7.30
C LEU A 235 -8.89 -4.98 -6.84
N CYS A 236 -9.41 -5.46 -5.72
CA CYS A 236 -10.63 -4.92 -5.10
C CYS A 236 -10.54 -3.40 -4.87
N ASN A 237 -9.38 -2.89 -4.45
CA ASN A 237 -9.18 -1.45 -4.28
C ASN A 237 -9.28 -0.63 -5.59
N VAL A 238 -8.88 -1.20 -6.73
CA VAL A 238 -9.01 -0.52 -8.04
C VAL A 238 -10.44 -0.61 -8.57
N LEU A 239 -11.08 -1.78 -8.45
CA LEU A 239 -12.51 -1.96 -8.76
C LEU A 239 -13.38 -0.98 -7.96
N TRP A 240 -13.07 -0.85 -6.67
CA TRP A 240 -13.76 0.05 -5.77
C TRP A 240 -13.58 1.51 -6.13
N MET A 241 -12.38 1.92 -6.52
CA MET A 241 -12.14 3.27 -7.04
C MET A 241 -13.04 3.56 -8.25
N LYS A 242 -13.17 2.63 -9.20
CA LYS A 242 -14.05 2.79 -10.37
C LYS A 242 -15.53 2.86 -9.96
N ALA A 243 -15.94 1.99 -9.03
CA ALA A 243 -17.31 1.97 -8.52
C ALA A 243 -17.69 3.29 -7.82
N LEU A 244 -16.81 3.84 -6.99
CA LEU A 244 -16.99 5.12 -6.32
C LEU A 244 -16.99 6.30 -7.29
N ALA A 245 -16.04 6.34 -8.23
CA ALA A 245 -15.94 7.43 -9.21
C ALA A 245 -17.21 7.56 -10.06
N LYS A 246 -17.91 6.45 -10.35
CA LYS A 246 -19.21 6.43 -11.04
C LYS A 246 -20.37 6.89 -10.15
N ARG A 247 -20.33 6.59 -8.85
CA ARG A 247 -21.45 6.80 -7.91
C ARG A 247 -21.42 8.17 -7.24
N LEU A 248 -20.26 8.79 -7.12
CA LEU A 248 -20.11 10.02 -6.36
C LEU A 248 -20.41 11.27 -7.18
N PRO A 249 -21.04 12.29 -6.57
CA PRO A 249 -21.33 13.54 -7.24
C PRO A 249 -20.03 14.30 -7.56
N LYS A 250 -20.10 15.17 -8.58
CA LYS A 250 -19.01 16.09 -8.92
C LYS A 250 -18.54 16.86 -7.67
N GLY A 251 -17.23 17.06 -7.59
CA GLY A 251 -16.56 17.69 -6.45
C GLY A 251 -16.02 16.72 -5.39
N VAL A 252 -16.43 15.44 -5.41
CA VAL A 252 -15.74 14.37 -4.68
C VAL A 252 -14.86 13.60 -5.66
N ILE A 253 -13.55 13.66 -5.48
CA ILE A 253 -12.57 13.05 -6.37
C ILE A 253 -12.10 11.73 -5.76
N VAL A 254 -12.15 10.64 -6.52
CA VAL A 254 -11.67 9.33 -6.06
C VAL A 254 -10.62 8.80 -7.02
N ASN A 255 -9.42 8.57 -6.51
CA ASN A 255 -8.33 8.03 -7.31
C ASN A 255 -7.58 6.95 -6.51
N ALA A 256 -6.99 6.01 -7.22
CA ALA A 256 -6.17 4.95 -6.65
C ALA A 256 -4.72 5.09 -7.11
N LEU A 257 -3.80 4.48 -6.37
CA LEU A 257 -2.38 4.49 -6.73
C LEU A 257 -1.64 3.23 -6.33
N HIS A 258 -0.45 3.05 -6.88
CA HIS A 258 0.59 2.21 -6.30
C HIS A 258 1.81 3.05 -5.93
N PRO A 259 2.33 2.94 -4.70
CA PRO A 259 3.41 3.79 -4.20
C PRO A 259 4.79 3.46 -4.80
N GLY A 260 4.91 2.36 -5.55
CA GLY A 260 6.19 1.76 -5.92
C GLY A 260 6.56 0.61 -4.98
N LEU A 261 7.71 -0.01 -5.24
CA LEU A 261 8.34 -0.95 -4.32
C LEU A 261 8.92 -0.13 -3.15
N VAL A 262 8.18 -0.04 -2.05
CA VAL A 262 8.58 0.73 -0.86
C VAL A 262 8.98 -0.22 0.26
N LYS A 263 10.12 0.05 0.91
CA LYS A 263 10.57 -0.71 2.07
C LYS A 263 9.64 -0.40 3.23
N THR A 264 8.61 -1.23 3.40
CA THR A 264 7.60 -1.10 4.46
C THR A 264 7.65 -2.32 5.37
N ASP A 265 7.07 -2.16 6.56
CA ASP A 265 6.94 -3.22 7.57
C ASP A 265 6.14 -4.45 7.08
N ILE A 266 5.55 -4.40 5.88
CA ILE A 266 4.68 -5.43 5.33
C ILE A 266 5.38 -6.79 5.18
N PHE A 267 6.70 -6.80 5.00
CA PHE A 267 7.50 -8.02 4.84
C PHE A 267 8.10 -8.56 6.15
N LYS A 268 7.80 -7.93 7.30
CA LYS A 268 8.39 -8.31 8.61
C LYS A 268 8.12 -9.76 9.02
N ARG A 269 7.07 -10.38 8.48
CA ARG A 269 6.62 -11.75 8.81
C ARG A 269 7.11 -12.84 7.85
N LEU A 270 7.87 -12.48 6.79
CA LEU A 270 8.46 -13.47 5.89
C LEU A 270 9.59 -14.27 6.57
N PRO A 271 9.84 -15.53 6.15
CA PRO A 271 10.96 -16.32 6.65
C PRO A 271 12.29 -15.56 6.54
N SER A 272 13.18 -15.76 7.51
CA SER A 272 14.41 -14.97 7.68
C SER A 272 15.33 -14.96 6.46
N TYR A 273 15.41 -16.06 5.70
CA TYR A 273 16.19 -16.19 4.48
C TYR A 273 15.58 -15.40 3.32
N VAL A 274 14.25 -15.46 3.15
CA VAL A 274 13.51 -14.64 2.16
C VAL A 274 13.67 -13.16 2.50
N ARG A 275 13.54 -12.80 3.77
CA ARG A 275 13.77 -11.43 4.24
C ARG A 275 15.21 -10.97 3.99
N LYS A 276 16.22 -11.84 4.07
CA LYS A 276 17.63 -11.48 3.79
C LYS A 276 17.85 -11.23 2.30
N ILE A 277 17.27 -12.06 1.43
CA ILE A 277 17.31 -11.90 -0.03
C ILE A 277 16.52 -10.64 -0.45
N ILE A 278 15.31 -10.46 0.09
CA ILE A 278 14.50 -9.26 -0.10
C ILE A 278 15.24 -8.04 0.44
N ASN A 279 15.88 -8.09 1.61
CA ASN A 279 16.61 -6.95 2.17
C ASN A 279 17.76 -6.50 1.25
N ILE A 280 18.55 -7.45 0.74
CA ILE A 280 19.65 -7.19 -0.20
C ILE A 280 19.14 -6.60 -1.53
N LEU A 281 18.03 -7.14 -2.06
CA LEU A 281 17.38 -6.59 -3.25
C LEU A 281 16.66 -5.26 -2.97
N THR A 282 16.20 -5.04 -1.73
CA THR A 282 15.48 -3.82 -1.32
C THR A 282 16.38 -2.62 -1.15
N ASP A 283 17.60 -2.81 -0.63
CA ASP A 283 18.55 -1.71 -0.50
C ASP A 283 19.09 -1.24 -1.87
N LEU A 284 18.85 -2.03 -2.91
CA LEU A 284 19.26 -1.79 -4.30
C LEU A 284 18.18 -1.10 -5.16
N MET A 285 16.90 -1.41 -4.95
CA MET A 285 15.80 -1.10 -5.89
C MET A 285 14.58 -0.38 -5.27
N PHE A 286 14.49 -0.22 -3.94
CA PHE A 286 13.25 0.25 -3.29
C PHE A 286 13.29 1.73 -2.92
N LYS A 287 12.12 2.38 -3.07
CA LYS A 287 11.86 3.72 -2.55
C LYS A 287 11.84 3.71 -1.02
N ASN A 288 12.32 4.79 -0.42
CA ASN A 288 12.04 5.06 0.99
C ASN A 288 10.56 5.49 1.18
N SER A 289 10.10 5.55 2.42
CA SER A 289 8.69 5.89 2.71
C SER A 289 8.30 7.29 2.20
N LYS A 290 9.23 8.24 2.17
CA LYS A 290 9.00 9.63 1.73
C LYS A 290 8.81 9.70 0.22
N GLU A 291 9.64 8.97 -0.53
CA GLU A 291 9.49 8.78 -1.98
C GLU A 291 8.21 7.99 -2.32
N GLY A 292 7.89 6.97 -1.54
CA GLY A 292 6.67 6.18 -1.67
C GLY A 292 5.39 7.00 -1.46
N ALA A 293 5.43 7.98 -0.56
CA ALA A 293 4.30 8.86 -0.26
C ALA A 293 4.02 9.91 -1.34
N GLN A 294 4.96 10.18 -2.26
CA GLN A 294 4.83 11.29 -3.21
C GLN A 294 3.58 11.18 -4.09
N THR A 295 3.24 9.98 -4.58
CA THR A 295 2.02 9.81 -5.40
C THR A 295 0.75 9.96 -4.55
N THR A 296 0.75 9.48 -3.30
CA THR A 296 -0.36 9.71 -2.36
C THR A 296 -0.56 11.20 -2.10
N ILE A 297 0.51 11.92 -1.79
CA ILE A 297 0.50 13.37 -1.53
C ILE A 297 0.01 14.11 -2.78
N HIS A 298 0.51 13.75 -3.96
CA HIS A 298 0.06 14.33 -5.24
C HIS A 298 -1.45 14.21 -5.42
N LEU A 299 -2.02 13.02 -5.20
CA LEU A 299 -3.47 12.82 -5.29
C LEU A 299 -4.24 13.60 -4.21
N CYS A 300 -3.68 13.78 -3.02
CA CYS A 300 -4.29 14.54 -1.94
C CYS A 300 -4.33 16.05 -2.20
N VAL A 301 -3.32 16.63 -2.84
CA VAL A 301 -3.11 18.10 -2.80
C VAL A 301 -3.06 18.79 -4.15
N CYS A 302 -2.86 18.07 -5.26
CA CYS A 302 -2.68 18.72 -6.56
C CYS A 302 -4.01 19.19 -7.16
N GLU A 303 -4.14 20.50 -7.31
CA GLU A 303 -5.32 21.17 -7.86
C GLU A 303 -5.55 20.86 -9.35
N GLU A 304 -4.50 20.53 -10.11
CA GLU A 304 -4.61 20.07 -11.50
C GLU A 304 -5.42 18.78 -11.68
N LEU A 305 -5.57 17.99 -10.61
CA LEU A 305 -6.40 16.80 -10.59
C LEU A 305 -7.88 17.11 -10.29
N THR A 306 -8.23 18.39 -10.14
CA THR A 306 -9.64 18.78 -9.91
C THR A 306 -10.49 18.38 -11.11
N GLY A 307 -11.54 17.61 -10.86
CA GLY A 307 -12.40 17.06 -11.92
C GLY A 307 -11.93 15.73 -12.50
N PHE A 308 -10.69 15.29 -12.21
CA PHE A 308 -10.17 13.98 -12.64
C PHE A 308 -10.40 12.93 -11.55
N THR A 309 -11.42 12.11 -11.74
CA THR A 309 -11.81 11.00 -10.85
C THR A 309 -11.77 9.68 -11.61
N GLY A 310 -11.57 8.57 -10.92
CA GLY A 310 -11.52 7.25 -11.54
C GLY A 310 -10.15 6.86 -12.12
N GLY A 311 -9.09 7.60 -11.79
CA GLY A 311 -7.74 7.35 -12.27
C GLY A 311 -6.89 6.47 -11.34
N TYR A 312 -5.99 5.71 -11.95
CA TYR A 312 -4.96 4.94 -11.24
C TYR A 312 -3.58 5.54 -11.52
N TYR A 313 -2.79 5.79 -10.48
CA TYR A 313 -1.56 6.56 -10.59
C TYR A 313 -0.33 5.81 -10.09
N LYS A 314 0.81 6.14 -10.70
CA LYS A 314 2.15 5.73 -10.28
C LYS A 314 3.10 6.88 -10.60
N ASP A 315 4.00 7.19 -9.67
CA ASP A 315 5.02 8.24 -9.87
C ASP A 315 4.39 9.60 -10.27
N CYS A 316 3.29 9.96 -9.58
CA CYS A 316 2.51 11.19 -9.84
C CYS A 316 1.99 11.32 -11.28
N LYS A 317 1.84 10.21 -12.01
CA LYS A 317 1.32 10.17 -13.38
C LYS A 317 0.24 9.09 -13.51
N LEU A 318 -0.67 9.29 -14.46
CA LEU A 318 -1.68 8.29 -14.79
C LEU A 318 -1.01 7.02 -15.30
N HIS A 319 -1.51 5.86 -14.87
CA HIS A 319 -0.93 4.56 -15.18
C HIS A 319 -2.05 3.55 -15.50
N PRO A 320 -1.82 2.60 -16.42
CA PRO A 320 -2.78 1.52 -16.67
C PRO A 320 -3.06 0.66 -15.44
N TYR A 321 -4.22 0.03 -15.43
CA TYR A 321 -4.68 -0.89 -14.40
C TYR A 321 -5.27 -2.17 -15.01
N HIS A 322 -5.61 -3.14 -14.16
CA HIS A 322 -6.19 -4.42 -14.59
C HIS A 322 -7.49 -4.22 -15.40
N LYS A 323 -7.55 -4.80 -16.61
CA LYS A 323 -8.64 -4.56 -17.58
C LYS A 323 -10.05 -4.88 -17.08
N ILE A 324 -10.21 -5.83 -16.15
CA ILE A 324 -11.52 -6.14 -15.55
C ILE A 324 -12.20 -4.92 -14.91
N CYS A 325 -11.42 -3.92 -14.51
CA CYS A 325 -11.95 -2.68 -13.93
C CYS A 325 -12.66 -1.77 -14.94
N ASP A 326 -12.57 -2.06 -16.24
CA ASP A 326 -13.32 -1.37 -17.30
C ASP A 326 -14.67 -2.05 -17.61
N ASP A 327 -14.91 -3.27 -17.10
CA ASP A 327 -16.20 -3.94 -17.20
C ASP A 327 -17.17 -3.35 -16.17
N ALA A 328 -18.13 -2.57 -16.66
CA ALA A 328 -19.07 -1.84 -15.82
C ALA A 328 -20.03 -2.77 -15.05
N ASP A 329 -20.37 -3.93 -15.60
CA ASP A 329 -21.27 -4.88 -14.97
C ASP A 329 -20.55 -5.65 -13.87
N PHE A 330 -19.31 -6.10 -14.15
CA PHE A 330 -18.44 -6.70 -13.14
C PHE A 330 -18.21 -5.75 -11.95
N VAL A 331 -17.91 -4.47 -12.22
CA VAL A 331 -17.71 -3.45 -11.18
C VAL A 331 -18.98 -3.23 -10.34
N ASN A 332 -20.17 -3.29 -10.95
CA ASN A 332 -21.42 -3.13 -10.20
C ASN A 332 -21.72 -4.36 -9.34
N MET A 333 -21.60 -5.57 -9.89
CA MET A 333 -21.78 -6.81 -9.12
C MET A 333 -20.79 -6.88 -7.94
N PHE A 334 -19.52 -6.53 -8.18
CA PHE A 334 -18.50 -6.41 -7.14
C PHE A 334 -18.93 -5.45 -6.01
N TRP A 335 -19.41 -4.26 -6.37
CA TRP A 335 -19.88 -3.27 -5.39
C TRP A 335 -21.02 -3.82 -4.55
N ASP A 336 -22.02 -4.44 -5.17
CA ASP A 336 -23.20 -4.96 -4.49
C ASP A 336 -22.84 -6.10 -3.52
N LYS A 337 -21.93 -6.99 -3.91
CA LYS A 337 -21.41 -8.04 -3.04
C LYS A 337 -20.61 -7.47 -1.85
N CYS A 338 -19.77 -6.45 -2.06
CA CYS A 338 -19.08 -5.75 -0.97
C CYS A 338 -20.06 -5.07 -0.01
N LEU A 339 -21.11 -4.43 -0.54
CA LEU A 339 -22.16 -3.79 0.25
C LEU A 339 -22.92 -4.83 1.09
N LEU A 340 -23.30 -5.97 0.49
CA LEU A 340 -23.95 -7.06 1.19
C LEU A 340 -23.10 -7.57 2.36
N LEU A 341 -21.81 -7.87 2.12
CA LEU A 341 -20.90 -8.37 3.15
C LEU A 341 -20.71 -7.38 4.29
N THR A 342 -20.58 -6.08 3.98
CA THR A 342 -20.36 -5.03 4.98
C THR A 342 -21.64 -4.53 5.66
N SER A 343 -22.81 -4.93 5.17
CA SER A 343 -24.11 -4.61 5.79
C SER A 343 -24.48 -5.53 6.96
N ARG A 344 -23.91 -6.75 7.00
CA ARG A 344 -24.17 -7.72 8.07
C ARG A 344 -23.80 -7.13 9.43
N ARG A 345 -24.68 -7.32 10.41
CA ARG A 345 -24.37 -7.05 11.83
C ARG A 345 -24.04 -8.38 12.49
N GLU A 346 -23.32 -8.35 13.62
CA GLU A 346 -22.98 -9.55 14.42
C GLU A 346 -24.18 -10.46 14.76
N ARG A 347 -25.42 -9.96 14.65
CA ARG A 347 -26.66 -10.72 14.92
C ARG A 347 -27.18 -11.53 13.72
N ASP A 348 -26.55 -11.40 12.55
CA ASP A 348 -26.97 -12.04 11.29
C ASP A 348 -26.05 -13.21 10.87
N LEU A 349 -25.11 -13.60 11.74
CA LEU A 349 -24.21 -14.76 11.64
C LEU A 349 -24.46 -15.67 12.84
#